data_AF-A0A3B9NWA1-F1
#
_entry.id   AF-A0A3B9NWA1-F1
#
_cell.length_a   1.000
_cell.length_b   1.000
_cell.length_c   1.000
_cell.angle_alpha   90.00
_cell.angle_beta   90.00
_cell.angle_gamma   90.00
#
_symmetry.space_group_name_H-M   'P 1'
#
loop_
_entity.id
_entity.type
_entity.pdbx_description
1 polymer ?
#
loop_
_entity_poly.entity_id
_entity_poly.type
_entity_poly.pdbx_seq_one_letter_code
_entity_poly.pdbx_strand_id
1 'polypeptide(L)'
;ILNYMGNQEAVLESVRTHDAELAQKMMDEMFVFEDLLEVEDRGIQLVLREVQSESLIVALKGASEELREKVFKNMSQRAAEMLREDLESKGPVKLSDVEAEQKEILKIVRRLADEGQVVIGGKGEEAYV
;
A
#
# COMPACT_ATOMS: atom_id res chain seq x y z
N ILE A 1 15.54 16.66 16.64
CA ILE A 1 15.15 15.59 15.67
C ILE A 1 14.45 14.48 16.44
N LEU A 2 13.37 14.80 17.17
CA LEU A 2 12.65 13.84 18.04
C LEU A 2 11.26 14.37 18.43
N ASN A 3 10.55 15.02 17.49
CA ASN A 3 9.24 15.63 17.78
C ASN A 3 8.23 15.51 16.62
N TYR A 4 8.42 14.54 15.71
CA TYR A 4 7.61 14.44 14.48
C TYR A 4 6.43 13.46 14.57
N MET A 5 6.40 12.54 15.54
CA MET A 5 5.35 11.51 15.61
C MET A 5 4.12 11.98 16.42
N GLY A 6 4.31 12.61 17.58
CA GLY A 6 3.17 13.15 18.38
C GLY A 6 2.50 14.41 17.79
N ASN A 7 3.02 14.96 16.70
CA ASN A 7 2.50 16.19 16.08
C ASN A 7 1.59 15.90 14.87
N GLN A 8 1.71 14.75 14.22
CA GLN A 8 0.89 14.44 13.04
C GLN A 8 -0.58 14.19 13.40
N GLU A 9 -0.85 13.44 14.48
CA GLU A 9 -2.23 13.21 14.94
C GLU A 9 -2.90 14.49 15.45
N ALA A 10 -2.18 15.30 16.24
CA ALA A 10 -2.67 16.59 16.71
C ALA A 10 -2.98 17.57 15.56
N VAL A 11 -2.14 17.56 14.51
CA VAL A 11 -2.38 18.36 13.30
C VAL A 11 -3.60 17.83 12.53
N LEU A 12 -3.73 16.52 12.36
CA LEU A 12 -4.89 15.92 11.69
C LEU A 12 -6.20 16.16 12.45
N GLU A 13 -6.19 16.08 13.76
CA GLU A 13 -7.36 16.35 14.60
C GLU A 13 -7.78 17.83 14.53
N SER A 14 -6.78 18.73 14.56
CA SER A 14 -7.00 20.16 14.36
C SER A 14 -7.60 20.45 12.98
N VAL A 15 -7.03 19.86 11.91
CA VAL A 15 -7.56 20.02 10.54
C VAL A 15 -8.96 19.41 10.45
N ARG A 16 -9.21 18.23 11.01
CA ARG A 16 -10.53 17.56 10.97
C ARG A 16 -11.64 18.40 11.61
N THR A 17 -11.30 19.14 12.67
CA THR A 17 -12.25 20.02 13.37
C THR A 17 -12.65 21.24 12.52
N HIS A 18 -11.78 21.70 11.62
CA HIS A 18 -12.02 22.85 10.77
C HIS A 18 -12.52 22.46 9.36
N ASP A 19 -11.99 21.37 8.81
CA ASP A 19 -12.25 20.83 7.49
C ASP A 19 -12.06 19.30 7.48
N ALA A 20 -13.17 18.59 7.65
CA ALA A 20 -13.17 17.13 7.66
C ALA A 20 -12.81 16.52 6.30
N GLU A 21 -13.12 17.20 5.19
CA GLU A 21 -12.81 16.70 3.85
C GLU A 21 -11.31 16.81 3.57
N LEU A 22 -10.68 17.91 3.97
CA LEU A 22 -9.24 18.08 3.89
C LEU A 22 -8.49 17.10 4.79
N ALA A 23 -8.95 16.91 6.03
CA ALA A 23 -8.36 15.91 6.92
C ALA A 23 -8.46 14.50 6.35
N GLN A 24 -9.60 14.15 5.72
CA GLN A 24 -9.77 12.86 5.07
C GLN A 24 -8.79 12.69 3.90
N LYS A 25 -8.66 13.72 3.04
CA LYS A 25 -7.66 13.72 1.96
C LYS A 25 -6.24 13.55 2.50
N MET A 26 -5.89 14.27 3.57
CA MET A 26 -4.58 14.13 4.20
C MET A 26 -4.34 12.72 4.72
N MET A 27 -5.32 12.09 5.38
CA MET A 27 -5.22 10.71 5.85
C MET A 27 -5.14 9.68 4.71
N ASP A 28 -5.73 9.99 3.56
CA ASP A 28 -5.64 9.13 2.38
C ASP A 28 -4.27 9.24 1.70
N GLU A 29 -3.58 10.38 1.83
CA GLU A 29 -2.20 10.58 1.36
C GLU A 29 -1.14 10.08 2.36
N MET A 30 -1.52 9.69 3.58
CA MET A 30 -0.57 9.19 4.60
C MET A 30 -0.11 7.76 4.35
N PHE A 31 -0.86 6.97 3.57
CA PHE A 31 -0.52 5.59 3.26
C PHE A 31 -0.32 5.45 1.76
N VAL A 32 0.94 5.35 1.36
CA VAL A 32 1.37 5.25 -0.04
C VAL A 32 1.73 3.81 -0.39
N PHE A 33 1.83 3.51 -1.69
CA PHE A 33 2.10 2.15 -2.17
C PHE A 33 3.42 1.57 -1.65
N GLU A 34 4.43 2.41 -1.41
CA GLU A 34 5.72 2.00 -0.85
C GLU A 34 5.64 1.55 0.61
N ASP A 35 4.64 1.97 1.37
CA ASP A 35 4.44 1.54 2.76
C ASP A 35 4.09 0.06 2.89
N LEU A 36 3.78 -0.62 1.76
CA LEU A 36 3.72 -2.08 1.70
C LEU A 36 5.04 -2.75 2.09
N LEU A 37 6.17 -2.04 2.03
CA LEU A 37 7.45 -2.54 2.57
C LEU A 37 7.38 -2.84 4.07
N GLU A 38 6.55 -2.13 4.82
CA GLU A 38 6.40 -2.30 6.27
C GLU A 38 5.37 -3.39 6.64
N VAL A 39 4.56 -3.84 5.68
CA VAL A 39 3.57 -4.90 5.91
C VAL A 39 4.27 -6.26 6.05
N GLU A 40 3.89 -7.05 7.05
CA GLU A 40 4.43 -8.39 7.22
C GLU A 40 4.15 -9.30 6.02
N ASP A 41 5.01 -10.30 5.80
CA ASP A 41 4.92 -11.21 4.65
C ASP A 41 3.56 -11.92 4.56
N ARG A 42 2.98 -12.30 5.71
CA ARG A 42 1.62 -12.86 5.76
C ARG A 42 0.56 -11.88 5.25
N GLY A 43 0.70 -10.60 5.58
CA GLY A 43 -0.21 -9.54 5.10
C GLY A 43 -0.09 -9.35 3.59
N ILE A 44 1.14 -9.30 3.06
CA ILE A 44 1.38 -9.25 1.61
C ILE A 44 0.74 -10.44 0.90
N GLN A 45 0.90 -11.66 1.44
CA GLN A 45 0.28 -12.85 0.85
C GLN A 45 -1.25 -12.80 0.83
N LEU A 46 -1.89 -12.15 1.80
CA LEU A 46 -3.35 -11.95 1.81
C LEU A 46 -3.77 -10.95 0.74
N VAL A 47 -3.06 -9.82 0.64
CA VAL A 47 -3.29 -8.80 -0.40
C VAL A 47 -3.17 -9.44 -1.79
N LEU A 48 -2.09 -10.20 -2.04
CA LEU A 48 -1.83 -10.84 -3.34
C LEU A 48 -2.90 -11.87 -3.76
N ARG A 49 -3.72 -12.39 -2.84
CA ARG A 49 -4.84 -13.29 -3.18
C ARG A 49 -6.05 -12.55 -3.72
N GLU A 50 -6.17 -11.26 -3.42
CA GLU A 50 -7.32 -10.44 -3.81
C GLU A 50 -7.01 -9.48 -4.95
N VAL A 51 -5.73 -9.26 -5.24
CA VAL A 51 -5.28 -8.41 -6.36
C VAL A 51 -5.26 -9.22 -7.66
N GLN A 52 -5.83 -8.65 -8.72
CA GLN A 52 -5.78 -9.24 -10.06
C GLN A 52 -4.39 -9.09 -10.67
N SER A 53 -3.90 -10.11 -11.38
CA SER A 53 -2.54 -10.11 -11.94
C SER A 53 -2.25 -8.91 -12.85
N GLU A 54 -3.17 -8.52 -13.73
CA GLU A 54 -2.99 -7.34 -14.61
C GLU A 54 -2.86 -6.02 -13.83
N SER A 55 -3.65 -5.86 -12.77
CA SER A 55 -3.58 -4.71 -11.87
C SER A 55 -2.23 -4.65 -11.17
N LEU A 56 -1.76 -5.79 -10.64
CA LEU A 56 -0.46 -5.90 -10.00
C LEU A 56 0.69 -5.58 -10.97
N ILE A 57 0.65 -6.06 -12.20
CA ILE A 57 1.67 -5.77 -13.23
C ILE A 57 1.79 -4.26 -13.45
N VAL A 58 0.66 -3.57 -13.64
CA VAL A 58 0.64 -2.12 -13.88
C VAL A 58 1.14 -1.37 -12.66
N ALA A 59 0.64 -1.68 -11.46
CA ALA A 59 1.06 -1.03 -10.22
C ALA A 59 2.57 -1.17 -9.95
N LEU A 60 3.15 -2.35 -10.22
CA LEU A 60 4.57 -2.61 -10.01
C LEU A 60 5.49 -1.84 -10.97
N LYS A 61 5.01 -1.33 -12.13
CA LYS A 61 5.85 -0.50 -13.01
C LYS A 61 6.33 0.78 -12.33
N GLY A 62 5.56 1.32 -11.38
CA GLY A 62 5.94 2.49 -10.57
C GLY A 62 6.55 2.16 -9.21
N ALA A 63 6.65 0.89 -8.84
CA ALA A 63 7.20 0.46 -7.56
C ALA A 63 8.73 0.47 -7.55
N SER A 64 9.31 0.68 -6.37
CA SER A 64 10.73 0.47 -6.10
C SER A 64 11.14 -0.99 -6.36
N GLU A 65 12.43 -1.20 -6.62
CA GLU A 65 12.99 -2.56 -6.78
C GLU A 65 12.79 -3.39 -5.51
N GLU A 66 12.96 -2.76 -4.34
CA GLU A 66 12.75 -3.40 -3.04
C GLU A 66 11.31 -3.90 -2.87
N LEU A 67 10.32 -3.07 -3.23
CA LEU A 67 8.91 -3.46 -3.13
C LEU A 67 8.58 -4.59 -4.12
N ARG A 68 9.12 -4.55 -5.35
CA ARG A 68 8.96 -5.65 -6.32
C ARG A 68 9.50 -6.96 -5.76
N GLU A 69 10.71 -6.96 -5.20
CA GLU A 69 11.30 -8.15 -4.60
C GLU A 69 10.48 -8.64 -3.39
N LYS A 70 9.94 -7.73 -2.57
CA LYS A 70 9.03 -8.07 -1.47
C LYS A 70 7.75 -8.74 -1.98
N VAL A 71 7.21 -8.32 -3.13
CA VAL A 71 6.06 -8.97 -3.76
C VAL A 71 6.46 -10.36 -4.28
N PHE A 72 7.55 -10.47 -5.05
CA PHE A 72 7.97 -11.74 -5.63
C PHE A 72 8.29 -12.81 -4.58
N LYS A 73 8.96 -12.45 -3.48
CA LYS A 73 9.28 -13.40 -2.40
C LYS A 73 8.03 -13.96 -1.70
N ASN A 74 6.90 -13.25 -1.79
CA ASN A 74 5.61 -13.63 -1.17
C ASN A 74 4.68 -14.38 -2.13
N MET A 75 5.16 -14.71 -3.33
CA MET A 75 4.46 -15.52 -4.31
C MET A 75 5.04 -16.94 -4.36
N SER A 76 4.32 -17.88 -4.97
CA SER A 76 4.95 -19.14 -5.37
C SER A 76 5.99 -18.86 -6.46
N GLN A 77 7.06 -19.68 -6.53
CA GLN A 77 8.13 -19.50 -7.52
C GLN A 77 7.59 -19.33 -8.95
N ARG A 78 6.67 -20.21 -9.37
CA ARG A 78 6.04 -20.15 -10.69
C ARG A 78 5.28 -18.84 -10.90
N ALA A 79 4.53 -18.37 -9.91
CA ALA A 79 3.76 -17.14 -10.04
C ALA A 79 4.65 -15.90 -10.08
N ALA A 80 5.75 -15.89 -9.32
CA ALA A 80 6.76 -14.84 -9.39
C ALA A 80 7.47 -14.81 -10.75
N GLU A 81 7.83 -15.97 -11.31
CA GLU A 81 8.43 -16.08 -12.65
C GLU A 81 7.50 -15.54 -13.73
N MET A 82 6.23 -15.96 -13.75
CA MET A 82 5.24 -15.44 -14.71
C MET A 82 5.05 -13.93 -14.57
N LEU A 83 4.93 -13.42 -13.34
CA LEU A 83 4.75 -11.99 -13.10
C LEU A 83 5.98 -11.17 -13.56
N ARG A 84 7.19 -11.70 -13.40
CA ARG A 84 8.42 -11.04 -13.89
C ARG A 84 8.42 -10.97 -15.42
N GLU A 85 8.13 -12.07 -16.09
CA GLU A 85 8.04 -12.12 -17.56
C GLU A 85 6.96 -11.15 -18.08
N ASP A 86 5.80 -11.12 -17.42
CA ASP A 86 4.71 -10.20 -17.77
C ASP A 86 5.11 -8.74 -17.53
N LEU A 87 5.81 -8.43 -16.43
CA LEU A 87 6.27 -7.08 -16.12
C LEU A 87 7.34 -6.56 -17.11
N GLU A 88 8.23 -7.45 -17.56
CA GLU A 88 9.24 -7.18 -18.58
C GLU A 88 8.63 -6.99 -19.96
N SER A 89 7.67 -7.84 -20.32
CA SER A 89 6.96 -7.77 -21.61
C SER A 89 5.96 -6.61 -21.67
N LYS A 90 5.42 -6.17 -20.52
CA LYS A 90 4.55 -4.99 -20.45
C LYS A 90 5.34 -3.76 -20.88
N GLY A 91 4.93 -3.20 -22.01
CA GLY A 91 5.48 -1.95 -22.55
C GLY A 91 5.26 -0.75 -21.61
N PRO A 92 5.59 0.46 -22.08
CA PRO A 92 5.38 1.68 -21.31
C PRO A 92 3.91 1.84 -20.89
N VAL A 93 3.69 2.17 -19.62
CA VAL A 93 2.37 2.45 -19.04
C VAL A 93 2.32 3.91 -18.61
N LYS A 94 1.16 4.56 -18.70
CA LYS A 94 1.02 5.95 -18.25
C LYS A 94 1.11 5.99 -16.73
N LEU A 95 1.78 7.03 -16.20
CA LEU A 95 1.88 7.24 -14.76
C LEU A 95 0.51 7.28 -14.08
N SER A 96 -0.48 7.92 -14.70
CA SER A 96 -1.86 7.98 -14.18
C SER A 96 -2.51 6.61 -14.00
N ASP A 97 -2.20 5.67 -14.90
CA ASP A 97 -2.75 4.32 -14.84
C ASP A 97 -2.05 3.52 -13.72
N VAL A 98 -0.74 3.73 -13.55
CA VAL A 98 0.03 3.15 -12.44
C VAL A 98 -0.51 3.64 -11.09
N GLU A 99 -0.69 4.95 -10.92
CA GLU A 99 -1.23 5.55 -9.69
C GLU A 99 -2.66 5.06 -9.39
N ALA A 100 -3.49 4.89 -10.43
CA ALA A 100 -4.83 4.36 -10.28
C ALA A 100 -4.82 2.91 -9.75
N GLU A 101 -4.00 2.04 -10.35
CA GLU A 101 -3.91 0.64 -9.91
C GLU A 101 -3.29 0.51 -8.51
N GLN A 102 -2.27 1.31 -8.20
CA GLN A 102 -1.71 1.39 -6.84
C GLN A 102 -2.79 1.79 -5.82
N LYS A 103 -3.64 2.77 -6.16
CA LYS A 103 -4.74 3.20 -5.30
C LYS A 103 -5.79 2.10 -5.09
N GLU A 104 -6.13 1.32 -6.12
CA GLU A 104 -7.04 0.18 -5.96
C GLU A 104 -6.44 -0.90 -5.04
N ILE A 105 -5.14 -1.18 -5.15
CA ILE A 105 -4.46 -2.12 -4.23
C ILE A 105 -4.44 -1.56 -2.79
N LEU A 106 -4.19 -0.26 -2.61
CA LEU A 106 -4.22 0.37 -1.28
C LEU A 106 -5.62 0.28 -0.62
N LYS A 107 -6.71 0.36 -1.39
CA LYS A 107 -8.07 0.14 -0.87
C LYS A 107 -8.25 -1.29 -0.35
N ILE A 108 -7.70 -2.28 -1.06
CA ILE A 108 -7.71 -3.69 -0.63
C ILE A 108 -6.96 -3.82 0.69
N VAL A 109 -5.75 -3.24 0.77
CA VAL A 109 -4.90 -3.29 1.95
C VAL A 109 -5.58 -2.64 3.15
N ARG A 110 -6.21 -1.46 2.97
CA ARG A 110 -6.96 -0.78 4.04
C ARG A 110 -8.14 -1.63 4.52
N ARG A 111 -8.92 -2.22 3.60
CA ARG A 111 -10.01 -3.12 3.99
C ARG A 111 -9.51 -4.31 4.81
N LEU A 112 -8.42 -4.96 4.38
CA LEU A 112 -7.83 -6.07 5.11
C LEU A 112 -7.29 -5.63 6.49
N ALA A 113 -6.82 -4.39 6.62
CA ALA A 113 -6.40 -3.82 7.89
C ALA A 113 -7.59 -3.51 8.82
N ASP A 114 -8.67 -2.96 8.29
CA ASP A 114 -9.92 -2.73 9.02
C ASP A 114 -10.54 -4.05 9.53
N GLU A 115 -10.31 -5.15 8.79
CA GLU A 115 -10.68 -6.52 9.20
C GLU A 115 -9.68 -7.16 10.18
N GLY A 116 -8.60 -6.47 10.54
CA GLY A 116 -7.54 -6.97 11.43
C GLY A 116 -6.67 -8.07 10.82
N GLN A 117 -6.71 -8.25 9.49
CA GLN A 117 -5.95 -9.28 8.78
C GLN A 117 -4.56 -8.80 8.33
N VAL A 118 -4.40 -7.50 8.14
CA VAL A 118 -3.15 -6.84 7.76
C VAL A 118 -2.82 -5.77 8.78
N VAL A 119 -1.56 -5.70 9.22
CA VAL A 119 -1.06 -4.58 10.02
C VAL A 119 -0.25 -3.69 9.09
N ILE A 120 -0.60 -2.40 9.07
CA ILE A 120 0.09 -1.38 8.28
C ILE A 120 1.01 -0.62 9.24
N GLY A 121 2.30 -0.53 8.90
CA GLY A 121 3.29 0.20 9.69
C GLY A 121 2.85 1.65 9.91
N GLY A 122 3.03 2.14 11.16
CA GLY A 122 2.54 3.45 11.60
C GLY A 122 1.16 3.47 12.30
N LYS A 123 0.40 2.35 12.30
CA LYS A 123 -0.83 2.19 13.11
C LYS A 123 -0.80 0.91 13.94
N GLY A 124 0.31 0.72 14.66
CA GLY A 124 0.52 -0.37 15.62
C GLY A 124 0.44 0.04 17.08
N GLU A 125 0.15 1.31 17.39
CA GLU A 125 -0.19 1.75 18.74
C GLU A 125 -1.54 2.47 18.66
N GLU A 126 -2.45 2.14 19.57
CA GLU A 126 -3.80 2.71 19.73
C GLU A 126 -4.92 2.12 18.87
N ALA A 127 -5.23 0.84 19.10
CA ALA A 127 -6.63 0.45 19.29
C ALA A 127 -6.70 -0.92 19.96
N TYR A 128 -6.75 -0.99 21.31
CA TYR A 128 -7.66 -1.86 22.08
C TYR A 128 -7.65 -1.39 23.55
N VAL A 129 -8.81 -0.84 23.96
CA VAL A 129 -9.35 -0.51 25.32
C VAL A 129 -8.41 0.06 26.39
#